data_AF-A0A9D5PIW5-F1
#
_entry.id   AF-A0A9D5PIW5-F1
#
_cell.length_a   1.000
_cell.length_b   1.000
_cell.length_c   1.000
_cell.angle_alpha   90.00
_cell.angle_beta   90.00
_cell.angle_gamma   90.00
#
_symmetry.space_group_name_H-M   'P 1'
#
loop_
_entity.id
_entity.type
_entity.pdbx_description
1 polymer ?
#
loop_
_entity_poly.entity_id
_entity_poly.type
_entity_poly.pdbx_seq_one_letter_code
_entity_poly.pdbx_strand_id
1 'polypeptide(L)'
;MTIPETYTRIDVDGNEDENGDYVLFGSYPQSEVKNHVLETMLNTKAGDLPTAENPQAWTSYDYYINGTVQDYMWYQDVTLNGETYRGVYFESYRPSWTIYYSSTGNSDQDENGYFVGNVYWFQYEPLKWRILSEEDGTALILCESIIDGQQYYNNTSDRTIDEQIYPNNYEYSDIRAWLNEVFYETAFTELQKALIETTLVDNSARSTNPQNEVWNNGVNVYACNDTEDKVFLLSEREVTNSEYGFNGDSNRIKVPTAYAKVQGTYINNGDGVWWIRSPYCNYSLYGRGVSYGGIAAHYGNVFHADYGVVPALQIRF
;
A
#
# COMPACT_ATOMS: atom_id res chain seq x y z
N MET A 1 10.84 -10.46 -16.22
CA MET A 1 11.76 -10.99 -15.20
C MET A 1 11.01 -12.09 -14.49
N THR A 2 11.57 -13.28 -14.31
CA THR A 2 10.84 -14.40 -13.67
C THR A 2 10.60 -14.10 -12.19
N ILE A 3 9.39 -14.37 -11.70
CA ILE A 3 9.07 -14.24 -10.27
C ILE A 3 9.87 -15.29 -9.49
N PRO A 4 10.65 -14.92 -8.45
CA PRO A 4 11.38 -15.87 -7.64
C PRO A 4 10.45 -16.86 -6.93
N GLU A 5 10.84 -18.14 -6.86
CA GLU A 5 10.09 -19.15 -6.08
C GLU A 5 10.14 -18.88 -4.57
N THR A 6 11.25 -18.30 -4.09
CA THR A 6 11.44 -17.82 -2.72
C THR A 6 11.81 -16.34 -2.75
N TYR A 7 13.09 -16.01 -2.66
CA TYR A 7 13.62 -14.66 -2.74
C TYR A 7 14.91 -14.63 -3.58
N THR A 8 15.27 -13.45 -4.07
CA THR A 8 16.55 -13.21 -4.75
C THR A 8 17.17 -11.94 -4.20
N ARG A 9 18.36 -12.03 -3.61
CA ARG A 9 19.11 -10.83 -3.22
C ARG A 9 19.75 -10.17 -4.42
N ILE A 10 19.70 -8.85 -4.45
CA ILE A 10 20.23 -8.05 -5.56
C ILE A 10 20.99 -6.81 -5.05
N ASP A 11 21.96 -6.38 -5.84
CA ASP A 11 22.67 -5.12 -5.63
C ASP A 11 21.78 -3.90 -6.01
N VAL A 12 22.35 -2.70 -5.90
CA VAL A 12 21.66 -1.45 -6.25
C VAL A 12 21.27 -1.37 -7.74
N ASP A 13 22.05 -2.01 -8.61
CA ASP A 13 21.86 -2.05 -10.06
C ASP A 13 20.85 -3.15 -10.49
N GLY A 14 20.44 -4.00 -9.55
CA GLY A 14 19.48 -5.07 -9.77
C GLY A 14 20.08 -6.39 -10.24
N ASN A 15 21.40 -6.56 -10.12
CA ASN A 15 22.07 -7.84 -10.39
C ASN A 15 22.01 -8.72 -9.16
N GLU A 16 21.93 -10.05 -9.35
CA GLU A 16 22.00 -11.00 -8.25
C GLU A 16 23.31 -10.86 -7.47
N ASP A 17 23.20 -10.60 -6.16
CA ASP A 17 24.32 -10.48 -5.23
C ASP A 17 23.88 -11.01 -3.87
N GLU A 18 24.57 -12.04 -3.37
CA GLU A 18 24.30 -12.65 -2.07
C GLU A 18 24.47 -11.67 -0.91
N ASN A 19 25.25 -10.59 -1.10
CA ASN A 19 25.47 -9.52 -0.12
C ASN A 19 24.70 -8.25 -0.48
N GLY A 20 23.79 -8.31 -1.44
CA GLY A 20 23.00 -7.16 -1.87
C GLY A 20 22.08 -6.62 -0.77
N ASP A 21 21.91 -5.29 -0.76
CA ASP A 21 21.07 -4.55 0.18
C ASP A 21 19.56 -4.65 -0.13
N TYR A 22 19.21 -5.33 -1.23
CA TYR A 22 17.85 -5.46 -1.72
C TYR A 22 17.45 -6.91 -1.95
N VAL A 23 16.14 -7.16 -1.92
CA VAL A 23 15.54 -8.46 -2.17
C VAL A 23 14.40 -8.32 -3.17
N LEU A 24 14.31 -9.23 -4.13
CA LEU A 24 13.10 -9.50 -4.90
C LEU A 24 12.31 -10.59 -4.20
N PHE A 25 11.08 -10.28 -3.77
CA PHE A 25 10.25 -11.18 -2.98
C PHE A 25 8.76 -10.89 -3.18
N GLY A 26 7.97 -11.90 -3.53
CA GLY A 26 6.59 -11.71 -3.95
C GLY A 26 6.46 -10.95 -5.29
N SER A 27 5.23 -10.77 -5.74
CA SER A 27 4.89 -10.04 -6.97
C SER A 27 3.55 -9.34 -6.87
N TYR A 28 3.40 -8.19 -7.51
CA TYR A 28 2.15 -7.42 -7.52
C TYR A 28 2.02 -6.70 -8.87
N PRO A 29 0.83 -6.28 -9.32
CA PRO A 29 0.69 -5.41 -10.50
C PRO A 29 1.48 -4.11 -10.32
N GLN A 30 2.31 -3.75 -11.30
CA GLN A 30 3.19 -2.59 -11.21
C GLN A 30 3.18 -1.74 -12.49
N SER A 31 3.83 -2.17 -13.56
CA SER A 31 3.90 -1.43 -14.82
C SER A 31 2.63 -1.59 -15.66
N GLU A 32 2.25 -0.53 -16.34
CA GLU A 32 1.12 -0.55 -17.27
C GLU A 32 1.55 -1.12 -18.63
N VAL A 33 0.76 -2.04 -19.16
CA VAL A 33 0.90 -2.52 -20.53
C VAL A 33 0.56 -1.38 -21.48
N LYS A 34 1.51 -1.00 -22.34
CA LYS A 34 1.32 0.00 -23.41
C LYS A 34 1.33 -0.61 -24.82
N ASN A 35 1.45 -1.93 -24.91
CA ASN A 35 1.48 -2.65 -26.18
C ASN A 35 0.05 -3.01 -26.61
N HIS A 36 -0.47 -2.31 -27.62
CA HIS A 36 -1.84 -2.49 -28.10
C HIS A 36 -2.18 -3.92 -28.56
N VAL A 37 -1.21 -4.68 -29.07
CA VAL A 37 -1.44 -6.08 -29.46
C VAL A 37 -1.68 -6.92 -28.20
N LEU A 38 -0.85 -6.72 -27.17
CA LEU A 38 -0.98 -7.41 -25.88
C LEU A 38 -2.28 -7.02 -25.18
N GLU A 39 -2.63 -5.73 -25.14
CA GLU A 39 -3.92 -5.23 -24.60
C GLU A 39 -5.11 -5.92 -25.30
N THR A 40 -5.08 -6.03 -26.63
CA THR A 40 -6.14 -6.69 -27.40
C THR A 40 -6.28 -8.17 -27.01
N MET A 41 -5.17 -8.88 -26.84
CA MET A 41 -5.17 -10.28 -26.42
C MET A 41 -5.70 -10.44 -24.99
N LEU A 42 -5.33 -9.55 -24.07
CA LEU A 42 -5.80 -9.54 -22.69
C LEU A 42 -7.30 -9.23 -22.62
N ASN A 43 -7.77 -8.20 -23.32
CA ASN A 43 -9.21 -7.87 -23.44
C ASN A 43 -10.02 -9.05 -24.00
N THR A 44 -9.51 -9.69 -25.06
CA THR A 44 -10.16 -10.88 -25.65
C THR A 44 -10.28 -12.02 -24.62
N LYS A 45 -9.27 -12.19 -23.77
CA LYS A 45 -9.26 -13.24 -22.75
C LYS A 45 -10.09 -12.89 -21.51
N ALA A 46 -10.16 -11.61 -21.14
CA ALA A 46 -10.98 -11.09 -20.06
C ALA A 46 -12.47 -11.30 -20.30
N GLY A 47 -12.90 -11.12 -21.56
CA GLY A 47 -14.28 -11.30 -21.98
C GLY A 47 -15.12 -10.03 -21.78
N ASP A 48 -16.37 -10.22 -21.40
CA ASP A 48 -17.32 -9.12 -21.22
C ASP A 48 -16.95 -8.24 -20.01
N LEU A 49 -17.22 -6.94 -20.14
CA LEU A 49 -17.00 -5.96 -19.06
C LEU A 49 -18.05 -6.12 -17.94
N PRO A 50 -17.68 -5.82 -16.69
CA PRO A 50 -18.61 -5.87 -15.58
C PRO A 50 -19.54 -4.65 -15.58
N THR A 51 -20.71 -4.81 -14.96
CA THR A 51 -21.55 -3.72 -14.47
C THR A 51 -21.91 -3.98 -13.01
N ALA A 52 -22.49 -2.99 -12.32
CA ALA A 52 -22.97 -3.16 -10.94
C ALA A 52 -23.97 -4.33 -10.78
N GLU A 53 -24.78 -4.63 -11.80
CA GLU A 53 -25.75 -5.72 -11.76
C GLU A 53 -25.18 -7.08 -12.17
N ASN A 54 -24.06 -7.09 -12.90
CA ASN A 54 -23.43 -8.32 -13.37
C ASN A 54 -21.90 -8.16 -13.45
N PRO A 55 -21.15 -8.71 -12.48
CA PRO A 55 -19.70 -8.56 -12.43
C PRO A 55 -18.95 -9.42 -13.47
N GLN A 56 -19.64 -10.30 -14.20
CA GLN A 56 -19.00 -11.23 -15.14
C GLN A 56 -17.88 -12.04 -14.46
N ALA A 57 -16.67 -12.02 -15.01
CA ALA A 57 -15.46 -12.63 -14.44
C ALA A 57 -14.60 -11.64 -13.64
N TRP A 58 -15.10 -10.42 -13.40
CA TRP A 58 -14.39 -9.38 -12.67
C TRP A 58 -14.81 -9.36 -11.20
N THR A 59 -13.91 -8.90 -10.34
CA THR A 59 -14.12 -8.75 -8.90
C THR A 59 -14.19 -7.28 -8.54
N SER A 60 -15.20 -6.88 -7.77
CA SER A 60 -15.30 -5.51 -7.27
C SER A 60 -14.14 -5.22 -6.31
N TYR A 61 -13.65 -3.99 -6.32
CA TYR A 61 -12.72 -3.54 -5.29
C TYR A 61 -13.41 -3.19 -3.97
N ASP A 62 -14.76 -3.17 -3.93
CA ASP A 62 -15.54 -2.75 -2.78
C ASP A 62 -15.17 -1.34 -2.28
N TYR A 63 -14.80 -0.45 -3.20
CA TYR A 63 -14.43 0.92 -2.86
C TYR A 63 -15.64 1.82 -2.61
N TYR A 64 -15.36 2.93 -1.93
CA TYR A 64 -16.37 3.84 -1.41
C TYR A 64 -16.63 4.99 -2.37
N ILE A 65 -17.90 5.35 -2.54
CA ILE A 65 -18.32 6.67 -3.01
C ILE A 65 -19.31 7.20 -1.99
N ASN A 66 -19.08 8.43 -1.52
CA ASN A 66 -19.93 9.12 -0.55
C ASN A 66 -20.21 8.27 0.71
N GLY A 67 -19.16 7.63 1.23
CA GLY A 67 -19.18 6.83 2.46
C GLY A 67 -19.86 5.46 2.32
N THR A 68 -20.21 5.03 1.12
CA THR A 68 -20.85 3.72 0.87
C THR A 68 -20.04 2.91 -0.12
N VAL A 69 -19.87 1.62 0.14
CA VAL A 69 -19.29 0.68 -0.83
C VAL A 69 -20.16 0.65 -2.09
N GLN A 70 -19.53 0.73 -3.26
CA GLN A 70 -20.20 0.74 -4.55
C GLN A 70 -19.42 -0.14 -5.55
N ASP A 71 -20.14 -0.87 -6.39
CA ASP A 71 -19.57 -1.62 -7.50
C ASP A 71 -19.44 -0.70 -8.72
N TYR A 72 -18.32 0.01 -8.81
CA TYR A 72 -18.00 0.91 -9.94
C TYR A 72 -16.59 0.75 -10.48
N MET A 73 -15.75 0.00 -9.78
CA MET A 73 -14.36 -0.26 -10.13
C MET A 73 -14.08 -1.72 -9.82
N TRP A 74 -13.54 -2.43 -10.81
CA TRP A 74 -13.32 -3.86 -10.75
C TRP A 74 -11.92 -4.23 -11.25
N TYR A 75 -11.48 -5.43 -10.88
CA TYR A 75 -10.30 -6.05 -11.43
C TYR A 75 -10.53 -7.48 -11.90
N GLN A 76 -9.62 -7.92 -12.78
CA GLN A 76 -9.53 -9.31 -13.20
C GLN A 76 -8.07 -9.67 -13.43
N ASP A 77 -7.62 -10.75 -12.83
CA ASP A 77 -6.28 -11.27 -13.09
C ASP A 77 -6.32 -12.28 -14.25
N VAL A 78 -5.48 -12.06 -15.26
CA VAL A 78 -5.40 -12.86 -16.48
C VAL A 78 -3.97 -13.33 -16.71
N THR A 79 -3.78 -14.64 -16.85
CA THR A 79 -2.47 -15.21 -17.25
C THR A 79 -2.41 -15.41 -18.76
N LEU A 80 -1.39 -14.87 -19.41
CA LEU A 80 -1.12 -15.01 -20.83
C LEU A 80 0.37 -15.31 -21.06
N ASN A 81 0.66 -16.42 -21.75
CA ASN A 81 2.03 -16.89 -22.03
C ASN A 81 2.92 -17.07 -20.78
N GLY A 82 2.32 -17.44 -19.65
CA GLY A 82 3.04 -17.67 -18.38
C GLY A 82 3.22 -16.41 -17.52
N GLU A 83 2.83 -15.24 -18.01
CA GLU A 83 2.85 -13.97 -17.27
C GLU A 83 1.43 -13.62 -16.81
N THR A 84 1.29 -13.05 -15.61
CA THR A 84 0.00 -12.63 -15.04
C THR A 84 -0.14 -11.12 -15.14
N TYR A 85 -1.36 -10.66 -15.44
CA TYR A 85 -1.71 -9.25 -15.58
C TYR A 85 -2.98 -8.96 -14.82
N ARG A 86 -3.05 -7.81 -14.13
CA ARG A 86 -4.30 -7.29 -13.56
C ARG A 86 -4.93 -6.30 -14.52
N GLY A 87 -6.13 -6.60 -14.97
CA GLY A 87 -7.01 -5.64 -15.65
C GLY A 87 -7.73 -4.81 -14.61
N VAL A 88 -7.88 -3.51 -14.86
CA VAL A 88 -8.65 -2.58 -14.04
C VAL A 88 -9.64 -1.86 -14.95
N TYR A 89 -10.92 -1.90 -14.58
CA TYR A 89 -12.00 -1.23 -15.29
C TYR A 89 -12.86 -0.45 -14.29
N PHE A 90 -13.28 0.76 -14.65
CA PHE A 90 -14.15 1.57 -13.80
C PHE A 90 -15.09 2.47 -14.60
N GLU A 91 -16.33 2.57 -14.12
CA GLU A 91 -17.40 3.42 -14.68
C GLU A 91 -17.52 4.78 -13.97
N SER A 92 -16.88 4.90 -12.81
CA SER A 92 -16.81 6.13 -12.01
C SER A 92 -15.40 6.32 -11.46
N TYR A 93 -15.00 7.56 -11.24
CA TYR A 93 -13.71 7.83 -10.62
C TYR A 93 -13.72 7.43 -9.15
N ARG A 94 -12.65 6.79 -8.70
CA ARG A 94 -12.38 6.55 -7.28
C ARG A 94 -12.11 7.90 -6.61
N PRO A 95 -12.94 8.33 -5.67
CA PRO A 95 -12.70 9.60 -4.99
C PRO A 95 -11.45 9.54 -4.12
N SER A 96 -10.66 10.60 -4.09
CA SER A 96 -9.49 10.75 -3.22
C SER A 96 -9.86 10.63 -1.73
N TRP A 97 -11.12 10.91 -1.37
CA TRP A 97 -11.67 10.78 -0.02
C TRP A 97 -12.86 9.84 -0.06
N THR A 98 -12.91 8.79 0.77
CA THR A 98 -14.00 7.78 0.74
C THR A 98 -15.40 8.38 0.92
N ILE A 99 -15.49 9.54 1.55
CA ILE A 99 -16.74 10.26 1.85
C ILE A 99 -17.19 11.23 0.73
N TYR A 100 -16.46 11.33 -0.38
CA TYR A 100 -16.79 12.24 -1.48
C TYR A 100 -17.56 11.55 -2.60
N TYR A 101 -18.31 12.34 -3.36
CA TYR A 101 -18.88 11.91 -4.63
C TYR A 101 -17.78 11.76 -5.69
N SER A 102 -17.96 10.78 -6.57
CA SER A 102 -17.14 10.61 -7.78
C SER A 102 -17.27 11.84 -8.70
N SER A 103 -16.12 12.43 -9.02
CA SER A 103 -15.96 13.44 -10.06
C SER A 103 -14.47 13.61 -10.38
N THR A 104 -14.14 14.21 -11.52
CA THR A 104 -12.77 14.60 -11.87
C THR A 104 -12.16 15.60 -10.87
N GLY A 105 -12.98 16.39 -10.16
CA GLY A 105 -12.48 17.34 -9.16
C GLY A 105 -12.19 16.71 -7.80
N ASN A 106 -12.55 15.43 -7.61
CA ASN A 106 -12.42 14.70 -6.35
C ASN A 106 -11.59 13.41 -6.54
N SER A 107 -10.83 13.26 -7.62
CA SER A 107 -10.06 12.05 -7.91
C SER A 107 -8.70 12.41 -8.46
N ASP A 108 -7.71 11.57 -8.17
CA ASP A 108 -6.38 11.64 -8.77
C ASP A 108 -6.26 10.74 -10.01
N GLN A 109 -7.26 9.91 -10.32
CA GLN A 109 -7.17 8.96 -11.44
C GLN A 109 -7.04 9.67 -12.79
N ASP A 110 -7.82 10.71 -13.05
CA ASP A 110 -7.76 11.46 -14.30
C ASP A 110 -6.53 12.37 -14.38
N GLU A 111 -6.09 12.94 -13.25
CA GLU A 111 -4.80 13.63 -13.16
C GLU A 111 -3.63 12.70 -13.49
N ASN A 112 -3.75 11.42 -13.12
CA ASN A 112 -2.81 10.35 -13.43
C ASN A 112 -2.97 9.79 -14.87
N GLY A 113 -3.95 10.25 -15.64
CA GLY A 113 -4.19 9.86 -17.04
C GLY A 113 -5.07 8.61 -17.23
N TYR A 114 -5.82 8.20 -16.20
CA TYR A 114 -6.76 7.08 -16.25
C TYR A 114 -8.21 7.61 -16.29
N PHE A 115 -8.97 7.21 -17.30
CA PHE A 115 -10.31 7.73 -17.58
C PHE A 115 -11.36 6.62 -17.55
N VAL A 116 -12.57 6.96 -17.09
CA VAL A 116 -13.71 6.05 -17.01
C VAL A 116 -14.02 5.36 -18.34
N GLY A 117 -14.53 4.12 -18.27
CA GLY A 117 -14.95 3.34 -19.43
C GLY A 117 -13.81 2.67 -20.20
N ASN A 118 -12.57 2.77 -19.72
CA ASN A 118 -11.41 2.08 -20.30
C ASN A 118 -10.95 0.92 -19.41
N VAL A 119 -10.34 -0.09 -20.05
CA VAL A 119 -9.62 -1.16 -19.34
C VAL A 119 -8.12 -0.84 -19.40
N TYR A 120 -7.48 -0.84 -18.23
CA TYR A 120 -6.04 -0.68 -18.09
C TYR A 120 -5.43 -1.99 -17.58
N TRP A 121 -4.35 -2.44 -18.20
CA TRP A 121 -3.68 -3.70 -17.83
C TRP A 121 -2.34 -3.43 -17.18
N PHE A 122 -2.05 -4.14 -16.09
CA PHE A 122 -0.83 -4.01 -15.32
C PHE A 122 -0.14 -5.36 -15.18
N GLN A 123 1.16 -5.42 -15.50
CA GLN A 123 1.92 -6.66 -15.37
C GLN A 123 2.25 -6.93 -13.90
N TYR A 124 2.10 -8.19 -13.48
CA TYR A 124 2.67 -8.64 -12.21
C TYR A 124 4.19 -8.72 -12.34
N GLU A 125 4.87 -7.98 -11.48
CA GLU A 125 6.32 -7.91 -11.45
C GLU A 125 6.81 -8.19 -10.04
N PRO A 126 8.04 -8.74 -9.88
CA PRO A 126 8.63 -8.92 -8.57
C PRO A 126 8.67 -7.62 -7.77
N LEU A 127 8.30 -7.67 -6.50
CA LEU A 127 8.42 -6.53 -5.61
C LEU A 127 9.87 -6.38 -5.17
N LYS A 128 10.43 -5.18 -5.31
CA LYS A 128 11.77 -4.82 -4.81
C LYS A 128 11.65 -4.28 -3.39
N TRP A 129 12.43 -4.87 -2.49
CA TRP A 129 12.47 -4.50 -1.09
C TRP A 129 13.89 -4.10 -0.68
N ARG A 130 14.02 -3.05 0.12
CA ARG A 130 15.26 -2.69 0.79
C ARG A 130 15.35 -3.38 2.14
N ILE A 131 16.49 -3.98 2.44
CA ILE A 131 16.79 -4.52 3.77
C ILE A 131 17.10 -3.34 4.70
N LEU A 132 16.36 -3.23 5.81
CA LEU A 132 16.54 -2.18 6.81
C LEU A 132 17.44 -2.63 7.96
N SER A 133 17.31 -3.89 8.36
CA SER A 133 18.15 -4.53 9.37
C SER A 133 18.10 -6.04 9.19
N GLU A 134 19.14 -6.72 9.66
CA GLU A 134 19.26 -8.16 9.62
C GLU A 134 19.91 -8.66 10.90
N GLU A 135 19.19 -9.53 11.62
CA GLU A 135 19.63 -10.11 12.88
C GLU A 135 19.18 -11.58 12.93
N ASP A 136 20.09 -12.47 13.33
CA ASP A 136 19.81 -13.91 13.52
C ASP A 136 19.10 -14.59 12.32
N GLY A 137 19.48 -14.22 11.10
CA GLY A 137 18.92 -14.76 9.85
C GLY A 137 17.52 -14.25 9.51
N THR A 138 17.02 -13.25 10.24
CA THR A 138 15.76 -12.56 9.95
C THR A 138 16.05 -11.14 9.51
N ALA A 139 15.38 -10.68 8.44
CA ALA A 139 15.51 -9.31 7.95
C ALA A 139 14.19 -8.56 8.00
N LEU A 140 14.25 -7.32 8.49
CA LEU A 140 13.20 -6.33 8.28
C LEU A 140 13.40 -5.71 6.90
N ILE A 141 12.37 -5.80 6.06
CA ILE A 141 12.41 -5.27 4.69
C ILE A 141 11.29 -4.26 4.46
N LEU A 142 11.53 -3.28 3.58
CA LEU A 142 10.58 -2.24 3.19
C LEU A 142 10.48 -2.16 1.67
N CYS A 143 9.26 -2.08 1.13
CA CYS A 143 9.07 -1.98 -0.30
C CYS A 143 9.69 -0.68 -0.86
N GLU A 144 10.32 -0.76 -2.02
CA GLU A 144 11.01 0.40 -2.61
C GLU A 144 10.08 1.38 -3.33
N SER A 145 8.86 0.95 -3.64
CA SER A 145 7.86 1.74 -4.37
C SER A 145 6.56 1.83 -3.56
N ILE A 146 5.74 2.84 -3.87
CA ILE A 146 4.33 2.83 -3.48
C ILE A 146 3.59 1.87 -4.41
N ILE A 147 3.01 0.80 -3.86
CA ILE A 147 2.48 -0.31 -4.65
C ILE A 147 0.97 -0.23 -4.92
N ASP A 148 0.23 0.52 -4.10
CA ASP A 148 -1.23 0.63 -4.15
C ASP A 148 -1.66 1.93 -3.46
N GLY A 149 -2.91 2.36 -3.67
CA GLY A 149 -3.57 3.46 -2.97
C GLY A 149 -4.67 2.92 -2.06
N GLN A 150 -4.62 3.21 -0.76
CA GLN A 150 -5.59 2.71 0.22
C GLN A 150 -5.89 3.77 1.27
N GLN A 151 -7.14 3.81 1.72
CA GLN A 151 -7.47 4.53 2.94
C GLN A 151 -6.93 3.82 4.16
N TYR A 152 -6.54 4.60 5.17
CA TYR A 152 -6.19 4.04 6.48
C TYR A 152 -7.44 3.45 7.15
N TYR A 153 -8.54 4.20 7.13
CA TYR A 153 -9.85 3.79 7.63
C TYR A 153 -10.97 4.56 6.91
N ASN A 154 -12.06 3.88 6.53
CA ASN A 154 -13.09 4.42 5.65
C ASN A 154 -14.06 5.44 6.28
N ASN A 155 -14.09 5.57 7.61
CA ASN A 155 -15.11 6.34 8.33
C ASN A 155 -14.50 7.42 9.24
N THR A 156 -15.35 8.35 9.70
CA THR A 156 -15.02 9.41 10.66
C THR A 156 -15.49 9.10 12.08
N SER A 157 -16.23 8.00 12.28
CA SER A 157 -16.91 7.73 13.53
C SER A 157 -16.01 6.96 14.49
N ASP A 158 -15.92 7.42 15.74
CA ASP A 158 -15.37 6.63 16.84
C ASP A 158 -16.21 5.36 17.01
N ARG A 159 -15.54 4.24 17.30
CA ARG A 159 -16.19 2.95 17.59
C ARG A 159 -16.02 2.60 19.07
N THR A 160 -16.88 1.72 19.57
CA THR A 160 -16.72 1.10 20.89
C THR A 160 -16.94 -0.39 20.75
N ILE A 161 -15.91 -1.18 21.03
CA ILE A 161 -16.02 -2.64 21.17
C ILE A 161 -15.99 -2.94 22.67
N ASP A 162 -14.83 -2.76 23.30
CA ASP A 162 -14.64 -2.82 24.76
C ASP A 162 -14.07 -1.50 25.32
N GLU A 163 -13.35 -0.75 24.49
CA GLU A 163 -12.81 0.58 24.75
C GLU A 163 -13.09 1.53 23.58
N GLN A 164 -12.80 2.83 23.75
CA GLN A 164 -12.96 3.80 22.68
C GLN A 164 -11.90 3.55 21.60
N ILE A 165 -12.36 3.22 20.40
CA ILE A 165 -11.51 2.98 19.23
C ILE A 165 -11.66 4.17 18.30
N TYR A 166 -10.55 4.90 18.16
CA TYR A 166 -10.47 6.06 17.30
C TYR A 166 -10.28 5.67 15.82
N PRO A 167 -10.70 6.52 14.86
CA PRO A 167 -10.54 6.26 13.43
C PRO A 167 -9.09 6.02 12.98
N ASN A 168 -8.09 6.59 13.68
CA ASN A 168 -6.66 6.39 13.41
C ASN A 168 -6.01 5.22 14.16
N ASN A 169 -6.80 4.40 14.86
CA ASN A 169 -6.31 3.19 15.52
C ASN A 169 -5.86 2.15 14.48
N TYR A 170 -4.58 1.75 14.52
CA TYR A 170 -4.00 0.81 13.55
C TYR A 170 -4.54 -0.62 13.67
N GLU A 171 -4.68 -1.12 14.91
CA GLU A 171 -5.16 -2.48 15.22
C GLU A 171 -6.49 -2.79 14.52
N TYR A 172 -7.39 -1.80 14.49
CA TYR A 172 -8.72 -1.90 13.89
C TYR A 172 -8.87 -1.11 12.57
N SER A 173 -7.76 -0.82 11.88
CA SER A 173 -7.75 -0.08 10.62
C SER A 173 -8.06 -0.96 9.40
N ASP A 174 -8.63 -0.35 8.36
CA ASP A 174 -8.89 -1.06 7.10
C ASP A 174 -7.58 -1.42 6.40
N ILE A 175 -6.57 -0.54 6.49
CA ILE A 175 -5.27 -0.76 5.86
C ILE A 175 -4.53 -1.95 6.47
N ARG A 176 -4.64 -2.18 7.79
CA ARG A 176 -4.06 -3.37 8.42
C ARG A 176 -4.75 -4.65 7.96
N ALA A 177 -6.07 -4.65 7.88
CA ALA A 177 -6.84 -5.77 7.35
C ALA A 177 -6.45 -6.06 5.89
N TRP A 178 -6.42 -5.03 5.04
CA TRP A 178 -6.01 -5.16 3.65
C TRP A 178 -4.59 -5.72 3.51
N LEU A 179 -3.62 -5.25 4.31
CA LEU A 179 -2.24 -5.73 4.28
C LEU A 179 -2.15 -7.23 4.58
N ASN A 180 -2.89 -7.73 5.57
CA ASN A 180 -2.77 -9.10 6.07
C ASN A 180 -3.75 -10.09 5.43
N GLU A 181 -4.86 -9.63 4.86
CA GLU A 181 -5.91 -10.50 4.28
C GLU A 181 -5.97 -10.44 2.76
N VAL A 182 -5.63 -9.30 2.14
CA VAL A 182 -5.73 -9.12 0.69
C VAL A 182 -4.35 -9.08 0.05
N PHE A 183 -3.50 -8.16 0.48
CA PHE A 183 -2.15 -8.00 -0.07
C PHE A 183 -1.29 -9.24 0.19
N TYR A 184 -1.25 -9.74 1.43
CA TYR A 184 -0.49 -10.93 1.79
C TYR A 184 -0.89 -12.17 0.95
N GLU A 185 -2.18 -12.38 0.73
CA GLU A 185 -2.69 -13.50 -0.06
C GLU A 185 -2.42 -13.33 -1.56
N THR A 186 -2.42 -12.09 -2.05
CA THR A 186 -2.19 -11.77 -3.47
C THR A 186 -0.71 -11.78 -3.83
N ALA A 187 0.15 -11.22 -2.97
CA ALA A 187 1.51 -10.88 -3.33
C ALA A 187 2.50 -12.03 -3.19
N PHE A 188 2.20 -13.04 -2.35
CA PHE A 188 3.14 -14.07 -1.98
C PHE A 188 2.62 -15.47 -2.30
N THR A 189 3.49 -16.32 -2.85
CA THR A 189 3.22 -17.76 -3.01
C THR A 189 3.31 -18.49 -1.67
N GLU A 190 2.82 -19.73 -1.60
CA GLU A 190 2.89 -20.54 -0.37
C GLU A 190 4.33 -20.75 0.15
N LEU A 191 5.31 -20.90 -0.75
CA LEU A 191 6.72 -21.02 -0.37
C LEU A 191 7.25 -19.70 0.21
N GLN A 192 6.85 -18.57 -0.37
CA GLN A 192 7.22 -17.25 0.16
C GLN A 192 6.55 -16.97 1.50
N LYS A 193 5.26 -17.27 1.64
CA LYS A 193 4.51 -17.14 2.90
C LYS A 193 5.18 -17.92 4.05
N ALA A 194 5.78 -19.07 3.76
CA ALA A 194 6.53 -19.85 4.75
C ALA A 194 7.80 -19.15 5.28
N LEU A 195 8.32 -18.16 4.56
CA LEU A 195 9.47 -17.34 4.98
C LEU A 195 9.05 -16.07 5.73
N ILE A 196 7.77 -15.69 5.69
CA ILE A 196 7.27 -14.47 6.33
C ILE A 196 6.98 -14.75 7.81
N GLU A 197 7.70 -14.04 8.68
CA GLU A 197 7.54 -14.16 10.13
C GLU A 197 6.27 -13.42 10.59
N THR A 198 5.62 -13.97 11.62
CA THR A 198 4.65 -13.16 12.38
C THR A 198 5.43 -12.25 13.29
N THR A 199 5.23 -10.95 13.16
CA THR A 199 6.00 -9.93 13.87
C THR A 199 5.13 -9.27 14.92
N LEU A 200 5.62 -9.17 16.16
CA LEU A 200 5.05 -8.28 17.17
C LEU A 200 5.40 -6.83 16.81
N VAL A 201 4.40 -6.09 16.34
CA VAL A 201 4.53 -4.71 15.87
C VAL A 201 4.22 -3.75 17.02
N ASP A 202 5.24 -2.95 17.42
CA ASP A 202 5.12 -1.92 18.47
C ASP A 202 4.25 -0.76 17.97
N ASN A 203 3.05 -0.62 18.54
CA ASN A 203 2.07 0.45 18.29
C ASN A 203 1.97 1.44 19.47
N SER A 204 2.90 1.35 20.42
CA SER A 204 2.91 2.21 21.60
C SER A 204 3.15 3.69 21.26
N ALA A 205 2.91 4.55 22.25
CA ALA A 205 3.21 5.98 22.12
C ALA A 205 4.68 6.27 21.75
N ARG A 206 5.61 5.38 22.14
CA ARG A 206 7.04 5.51 21.85
C ARG A 206 7.36 5.29 20.38
N SER A 207 6.69 4.36 19.70
CA SER A 207 6.92 4.12 18.27
C SER A 207 6.28 5.19 17.38
N THR A 208 5.20 5.82 17.87
CA THR A 208 4.33 6.68 17.04
C THR A 208 4.59 8.18 17.16
N ASN A 209 5.46 8.63 18.06
CA ASN A 209 5.81 10.04 18.21
C ASN A 209 7.25 10.21 18.77
N PRO A 210 8.28 9.87 17.99
CA PRO A 210 9.66 9.75 18.49
C PRO A 210 10.30 11.10 18.85
N GLN A 211 9.86 12.23 18.27
CA GLN A 211 10.51 13.52 18.48
C GLN A 211 10.05 14.29 19.74
N ASN A 212 9.15 13.75 20.56
CA ASN A 212 8.45 14.57 21.56
C ASN A 212 8.43 14.05 23.01
N GLU A 213 9.56 13.52 23.50
CA GLU A 213 9.75 13.31 24.94
C GLU A 213 9.56 14.61 25.75
N VAL A 214 9.81 15.79 25.17
CA VAL A 214 9.81 17.09 25.87
C VAL A 214 8.45 17.81 25.91
N TRP A 215 7.62 17.72 24.86
CA TRP A 215 6.37 18.52 24.77
C TRP A 215 5.08 17.74 25.09
N ASN A 216 5.05 16.42 24.83
CA ASN A 216 3.87 15.58 25.13
C ASN A 216 4.16 14.48 26.16
N ASN A 217 5.31 14.55 26.84
CA ASN A 217 5.74 13.61 27.89
C ASN A 217 5.72 12.13 27.45
N GLY A 218 6.03 11.86 26.17
CA GLY A 218 5.99 10.51 25.60
C GLY A 218 4.58 9.92 25.44
N VAL A 219 3.54 10.75 25.47
CA VAL A 219 2.15 10.31 25.32
C VAL A 219 1.71 10.46 23.86
N ASN A 220 1.05 9.45 23.32
CA ASN A 220 0.19 9.56 22.15
C ASN A 220 -1.12 8.89 22.56
N VAL A 221 -2.14 9.70 22.86
CA VAL A 221 -3.42 9.20 23.39
C VAL A 221 -4.19 8.34 22.38
N TYR A 222 -3.75 8.35 21.12
CA TYR A 222 -4.33 7.57 20.04
C TYR A 222 -3.51 6.33 19.67
N ALA A 223 -2.40 6.07 20.35
CA ALA A 223 -1.71 4.78 20.26
C ALA A 223 -2.66 3.63 20.62
N CYS A 224 -2.38 2.44 20.10
CA CYS A 224 -3.20 1.24 20.30
C CYS A 224 -2.35 0.08 20.82
N ASN A 225 -2.98 -1.08 21.02
CA ASN A 225 -2.25 -2.28 21.41
C ASN A 225 -1.28 -2.71 20.30
N ASP A 226 -0.20 -3.37 20.72
CA ASP A 226 0.71 -4.05 19.80
C ASP A 226 -0.04 -5.15 19.05
N THR A 227 0.35 -5.39 17.81
CA THR A 227 -0.30 -6.35 16.91
C THR A 227 0.65 -7.44 16.48
N GLU A 228 0.12 -8.60 16.12
CA GLU A 228 0.86 -9.70 15.50
C GLU A 228 0.55 -9.70 14.01
N ASP A 229 1.49 -9.22 13.19
CA ASP A 229 1.28 -8.94 11.77
C ASP A 229 2.26 -9.71 10.88
N LYS A 230 1.80 -10.14 9.71
CA LYS A 230 2.65 -10.67 8.64
C LYS A 230 3.18 -9.57 7.74
N VAL A 231 2.34 -8.58 7.47
CA VAL A 231 2.69 -7.39 6.69
C VAL A 231 2.16 -6.18 7.44
N PHE A 232 2.99 -5.14 7.57
CA PHE A 232 2.67 -3.95 8.33
C PHE A 232 3.20 -2.68 7.63
N LEU A 233 2.81 -1.51 8.14
CA LEU A 233 3.44 -0.25 7.78
C LEU A 233 4.48 0.11 8.83
N LEU A 234 5.58 0.74 8.45
CA LEU A 234 6.51 1.30 9.44
C LEU A 234 5.84 2.39 10.30
N SER A 235 6.40 2.67 11.46
CA SER A 235 6.03 3.74 12.38
C SER A 235 6.88 4.99 12.18
N GLU A 236 6.49 6.12 12.78
CA GLU A 236 7.25 7.37 12.74
C GLU A 236 8.67 7.18 13.30
N ARG A 237 8.82 6.37 14.36
CA ARG A 237 10.14 6.00 14.92
C ARG A 237 11.00 5.21 13.94
N GLU A 238 10.44 4.29 13.18
CA GLU A 238 11.22 3.46 12.25
C GLU A 238 11.60 4.21 10.98
N VAL A 239 10.69 5.03 10.43
CA VAL A 239 11.01 5.86 9.24
C VAL A 239 11.94 7.03 9.57
N THR A 240 12.20 7.30 10.86
CA THR A 240 13.19 8.29 11.31
C THR A 240 14.44 7.65 11.92
N ASN A 241 14.58 6.32 11.85
CA ASN A 241 15.74 5.60 12.38
C ASN A 241 16.92 5.68 11.40
N SER A 242 18.01 6.33 11.83
CA SER A 242 19.25 6.44 11.04
C SER A 242 19.90 5.10 10.74
N GLU A 243 19.75 4.11 11.63
CA GLU A 243 20.31 2.76 11.43
C GLU A 243 19.62 2.02 10.27
N TYR A 244 18.37 2.39 9.95
CA TYR A 244 17.64 1.88 8.78
C TYR A 244 17.92 2.72 7.51
N GLY A 245 18.95 3.56 7.55
CA GLY A 245 19.37 4.43 6.46
C GLY A 245 18.48 5.67 6.26
N PHE A 246 17.57 5.98 7.18
CA PHE A 246 16.70 7.16 7.09
C PHE A 246 17.36 8.44 7.63
N ASN A 247 18.49 8.80 7.04
CA ASN A 247 19.34 9.92 7.48
C ASN A 247 18.85 11.31 7.03
N GLY A 248 17.86 11.36 6.14
CA GLY A 248 17.24 12.59 5.66
C GLY A 248 15.94 12.33 4.91
N ASP A 249 15.23 13.40 4.58
CA ASP A 249 13.91 13.33 3.92
C ASP A 249 13.98 12.60 2.58
N SER A 250 15.04 12.82 1.79
CA SER A 250 15.24 12.15 0.50
C SER A 250 15.27 10.62 0.58
N ASN A 251 15.62 10.04 1.74
CA ASN A 251 15.65 8.58 1.93
C ASN A 251 14.26 7.97 2.11
N ARG A 252 13.23 8.80 2.35
CA ARG A 252 11.84 8.38 2.56
C ARG A 252 10.93 8.66 1.37
N ILE A 253 11.41 9.39 0.37
CA ILE A 253 10.66 9.68 -0.85
C ILE A 253 10.41 8.37 -1.60
N LYS A 254 9.18 8.17 -2.06
CA LYS A 254 8.75 6.96 -2.76
C LYS A 254 7.93 7.33 -3.99
N VAL A 255 8.19 6.61 -5.08
CA VAL A 255 7.51 6.78 -6.36
C VAL A 255 6.38 5.74 -6.47
N PRO A 256 5.16 6.13 -6.85
CA PRO A 256 4.08 5.20 -7.15
C PRO A 256 4.31 4.38 -8.42
N THR A 257 4.04 3.08 -8.35
CA THR A 257 3.90 2.21 -9.53
C THR A 257 2.74 2.69 -10.40
N ALA A 258 2.71 2.35 -11.69
CA ALA A 258 1.59 2.73 -12.55
C ALA A 258 0.25 2.17 -12.02
N TYR A 259 0.29 0.97 -11.43
CA TYR A 259 -0.86 0.40 -10.76
C TYR A 259 -1.34 1.24 -9.56
N ALA A 260 -0.44 1.72 -8.69
CA ALA A 260 -0.82 2.63 -7.61
C ALA A 260 -1.47 3.93 -8.13
N LYS A 261 -1.07 4.41 -9.31
CA LYS A 261 -1.66 5.60 -9.95
C LYS A 261 -3.09 5.35 -10.43
N VAL A 262 -3.38 4.20 -11.04
CA VAL A 262 -4.78 3.86 -11.40
C VAL A 262 -5.62 3.62 -10.17
N GLN A 263 -5.01 3.26 -9.04
CA GLN A 263 -5.68 3.20 -7.74
C GLN A 263 -5.95 4.58 -7.13
N GLY A 264 -5.57 5.68 -7.81
CA GLY A 264 -5.87 7.04 -7.38
C GLY A 264 -4.87 7.62 -6.38
N THR A 265 -3.63 7.12 -6.35
CA THR A 265 -2.58 7.71 -5.51
C THR A 265 -2.26 9.14 -5.98
N TYR A 266 -2.26 10.10 -5.04
CA TYR A 266 -1.83 11.49 -5.27
C TYR A 266 -0.33 11.56 -5.58
N ILE A 267 0.03 12.37 -6.58
CA ILE A 267 1.41 12.53 -7.04
C ILE A 267 1.79 14.01 -7.11
N ASN A 268 2.97 14.34 -6.58
CA ASN A 268 3.58 15.65 -6.77
C ASN A 268 4.99 15.48 -7.31
N ASN A 269 5.27 16.03 -8.51
CA ASN A 269 6.57 15.91 -9.18
C ASN A 269 7.10 14.48 -9.36
N GLY A 270 6.20 13.49 -9.44
CA GLY A 270 6.54 12.07 -9.58
C GLY A 270 6.52 11.29 -8.26
N ASP A 271 6.49 11.97 -7.12
CA ASP A 271 6.55 11.36 -5.79
C ASP A 271 5.18 11.33 -5.12
N GLY A 272 4.92 10.28 -4.33
CA GLY A 272 3.66 10.09 -3.62
C GLY A 272 3.74 10.37 -2.13
N VAL A 273 2.59 10.59 -1.51
CA VAL A 273 2.43 10.52 -0.05
C VAL A 273 2.11 9.08 0.32
N TRP A 274 2.63 8.56 1.44
CA TRP A 274 2.33 7.19 1.87
C TRP A 274 2.09 7.06 3.37
N TRP A 275 1.22 6.12 3.75
CA TRP A 275 0.82 5.89 5.14
C TRP A 275 1.93 5.25 5.97
N ILE A 276 2.02 5.68 7.23
CA ILE A 276 2.71 4.94 8.29
C ILE A 276 1.68 4.53 9.35
N ARG A 277 1.96 3.50 10.16
CA ARG A 277 0.99 3.00 11.16
C ARG A 277 0.73 3.95 12.34
N SER A 278 1.46 5.07 12.39
CA SER A 278 1.41 5.99 13.53
C SER A 278 0.18 6.91 13.48
N PRO A 279 -0.62 7.00 14.55
CA PRO A 279 -1.72 7.95 14.63
C PRO A 279 -1.20 9.37 14.93
N TYR A 280 -1.88 10.39 14.42
CA TYR A 280 -1.57 11.77 14.78
C TYR A 280 -2.05 12.10 16.19
N CYS A 281 -1.17 12.64 17.04
CA CYS A 281 -1.43 12.80 18.47
C CYS A 281 -2.49 13.84 18.85
N ASN A 282 -2.88 14.74 17.93
CA ASN A 282 -3.79 15.85 18.25
C ASN A 282 -5.22 15.65 17.74
N TYR A 283 -5.46 14.77 16.77
CA TYR A 283 -6.78 14.52 16.20
C TYR A 283 -6.97 13.05 15.81
N SER A 284 -8.00 12.41 16.36
CA SER A 284 -8.37 11.01 16.11
C SER A 284 -8.70 10.69 14.66
N LEU A 285 -9.06 11.70 13.86
CA LEU A 285 -9.35 11.55 12.44
C LEU A 285 -8.10 11.49 11.57
N TYR A 286 -6.92 11.78 12.11
CA TYR A 286 -5.69 11.92 11.32
C TYR A 286 -4.72 10.78 11.60
N GLY A 287 -4.26 10.15 10.52
CA GLY A 287 -3.11 9.25 10.52
C GLY A 287 -1.85 9.99 10.09
N ARG A 288 -0.68 9.46 10.45
CA ARG A 288 0.61 9.96 9.94
C ARG A 288 0.95 9.32 8.60
N GLY A 289 1.78 10.01 7.85
CA GLY A 289 2.41 9.49 6.64
C GLY A 289 3.77 10.13 6.43
N VAL A 290 4.40 9.75 5.33
CA VAL A 290 5.55 10.45 4.77
C VAL A 290 5.07 11.26 3.57
N SER A 291 5.39 12.56 3.53
CA SER A 291 5.02 13.41 2.38
C SER A 291 5.81 13.05 1.12
N TYR A 292 5.36 13.54 -0.04
CA TYR A 292 6.12 13.48 -1.30
C TYR A 292 7.52 14.11 -1.20
N GLY A 293 7.72 15.05 -0.25
CA GLY A 293 9.03 15.64 0.04
C GLY A 293 9.86 14.85 1.05
N GLY A 294 9.36 13.72 1.55
CA GLY A 294 10.05 12.83 2.49
C GLY A 294 9.87 13.18 3.97
N ILE A 295 8.97 14.11 4.32
CA ILE A 295 8.76 14.53 5.72
C ILE A 295 7.97 13.46 6.46
N ALA A 296 8.57 12.84 7.49
CA ALA A 296 7.97 11.75 8.29
C ALA A 296 6.84 12.17 9.24
N ALA A 297 6.68 13.48 9.48
CA ALA A 297 5.64 14.03 10.33
C ALA A 297 4.39 14.47 9.54
N HIS A 298 4.27 14.10 8.27
CA HIS A 298 3.10 14.40 7.46
C HIS A 298 1.85 13.73 8.05
N TYR A 299 0.68 14.32 7.82
CA TYR A 299 -0.58 13.77 8.31
C TYR A 299 -1.71 14.06 7.33
N GLY A 300 -2.72 13.19 7.34
CA GLY A 300 -3.92 13.30 6.53
C GLY A 300 -5.10 12.65 7.24
N ASN A 301 -6.32 12.95 6.78
CA ASN A 301 -7.48 12.23 7.31
C ASN A 301 -7.38 10.74 6.98
N VAL A 302 -7.77 9.87 7.91
CA VAL A 302 -7.69 8.41 7.73
C VAL A 302 -8.48 7.89 6.53
N PHE A 303 -9.49 8.65 6.08
CA PHE A 303 -10.34 8.34 4.93
C PHE A 303 -9.82 8.89 3.59
N HIS A 304 -8.58 9.40 3.55
CA HIS A 304 -7.87 9.66 2.28
C HIS A 304 -7.54 8.32 1.61
N ALA A 305 -8.16 8.05 0.47
CA ALA A 305 -7.89 6.89 -0.37
C ALA A 305 -6.74 7.14 -1.38
N ASP A 306 -6.30 8.39 -1.49
CA ASP A 306 -5.24 8.87 -2.39
C ASP A 306 -3.82 8.77 -1.81
N TYR A 307 -3.68 8.21 -0.60
CA TYR A 307 -2.38 7.96 0.01
C TYR A 307 -1.89 6.57 -0.36
N GLY A 308 -0.60 6.51 -0.69
CA GLY A 308 0.09 5.30 -1.09
C GLY A 308 0.34 4.32 0.06
N VAL A 309 0.54 3.06 -0.31
CA VAL A 309 0.94 1.99 0.59
C VAL A 309 2.38 1.57 0.30
N VAL A 310 3.22 1.57 1.34
CA VAL A 310 4.60 1.05 1.30
C VAL A 310 4.72 -0.02 2.40
N PRO A 311 4.50 -1.31 2.06
CA PRO A 311 4.53 -2.38 3.04
C PRO A 311 5.92 -2.64 3.58
N ALA A 312 5.98 -3.15 4.80
CA ALA A 312 7.13 -3.74 5.44
C ALA A 312 6.76 -5.12 6.01
N LEU A 313 7.74 -6.01 6.13
CA LEU A 313 7.58 -7.31 6.79
C LEU A 313 8.94 -7.84 7.27
N GLN A 314 8.89 -8.90 8.07
CA GLN A 314 10.08 -9.67 8.42
C GLN A 314 10.12 -10.97 7.63
N ILE A 315 11.24 -11.27 7.00
CA ILE A 315 11.50 -12.55 6.33
C ILE A 315 12.68 -13.27 6.95
N ARG A 316 12.60 -14.61 7.02
CA ARG A 316 13.74 -15.46 7.33
C ARG A 316 14.46 -15.86 6.05
N PHE A 317 15.77 -15.65 6.02
CA PHE A 317 16.64 -16.07 4.92
C PHE A 317 17.01 -17.55 4.96
#